data_AF-A0A7J4NFZ2-F1
#
_entry.id   AF-A0A7J4NFZ2-F1
#
_cell.length_a   1.000
_cell.length_b   1.000
_cell.length_c   1.000
_cell.angle_alpha   90.00
_cell.angle_beta   90.00
_cell.angle_gamma   90.00
#
_symmetry.space_group_name_H-M   'P 1'
#
loop_
_entity.id
_entity.type
_entity.pdbx_description
1 polymer ?
#
loop_
_entity_poly.entity_id
_entity_poly.type
_entity_poly.pdbx_seq_one_letter_code
_entity_poly.pdbx_strand_id
1 'polypeptide(L)' 'MHPDRNLALERVRQKLESREPGSVGLGIEKIVSATIDSEPDEELVDLVRSAMNSRTEPITMPELVDGILNLHNWRENQT' A
#
# COMPACT_ATOMS: atom_id res chain seq x y z
N MET A 1 -0.41 7.09 15.09
CA MET A 1 -1.03 7.52 13.82
C MET A 1 0.09 8.08 12.95
N HIS A 2 0.33 7.51 11.77
CA HIS A 2 1.36 8.03 10.86
C HIS A 2 0.98 9.45 10.43
N PRO A 3 1.87 10.45 10.54
CA PRO A 3 1.59 11.81 10.09
C PRO A 3 1.23 11.84 8.60
N ASP A 4 1.79 10.92 7.81
CA ASP A 4 1.61 10.83 6.36
C ASP A 4 0.41 9.97 5.92
N ARG A 5 -0.29 9.33 6.86
CA ARG A 5 -1.38 8.40 6.56
C ARG A 5 -2.48 8.99 5.68
N ASN A 6 -2.91 10.21 5.99
CA ASN A 6 -4.00 10.86 5.27
C ASN A 6 -3.58 11.24 3.84
N LEU A 7 -2.32 11.65 3.66
CA LEU A 7 -1.75 11.92 2.34
C LEU A 7 -1.64 10.63 1.52
N ALA A 8 -1.12 9.56 2.13
CA ALA A 8 -1.04 8.24 1.51
C ALA A 8 -2.43 7.71 1.09
N LEU A 9 -3.42 7.85 1.97
CA LEU A 9 -4.82 7.49 1.66
C LEU A 9 -5.38 8.28 0.48
N GLU A 10 -5.14 9.59 0.42
CA GLU A 10 -5.60 10.41 -0.69
C GLU A 10 -4.91 10.02 -2.01
N ARG A 11 -3.60 9.75 -1.98
CA ARG A 11 -2.87 9.25 -3.17
C ARG A 11 -3.45 7.92 -3.66
N VAL A 12 -3.72 6.98 -2.76
CA VAL A 12 -4.35 5.69 -3.10
C VAL A 12 -5.76 5.90 -3.66
N ARG A 13 -6.56 6.80 -3.07
CA ARG A 13 -7.90 7.16 -3.54
C ARG A 13 -7.87 7.72 -4.96
N GLN A 14 -6.97 8.65 -5.23
CA GLN A 14 -6.81 9.24 -6.56
C GLN A 14 -6.43 8.19 -7.61
N LYS A 15 -5.53 7.25 -7.28
CA LYS A 15 -5.17 6.14 -8.18
C LYS A 15 -6.34 5.18 -8.44
N LEU A 16 -7.21 4.98 -7.45
CA LEU A 16 -8.43 4.18 -7.61
C LEU A 16 -9.45 4.88 -8.51
N GLU A 17 -9.57 6.20 -8.41
CA GLU A 17 -10.47 7.01 -9.24
C GLU A 17 -9.97 7.15 -10.68
N SER A 18 -8.65 7.21 -10.88
CA SER A 18 -8.01 7.33 -12.21
C SER A 18 -7.82 6.00 -12.94
N ARG A 19 -8.38 4.89 -12.43
CA ARG A 19 -8.18 3.55 -13.03
C ARG A 19 -8.97 3.40 -14.32
N GLU A 20 -8.50 2.50 -15.19
CA GLU A 20 -9.17 2.21 -16.46
C GLU A 20 -10.58 1.62 -16.21
N PRO A 21 -11.61 2.09 -16.93
CA PRO A 21 -12.96 1.53 -16.84
C PRO A 21 -12.93 0.01 -17.10
N GLY A 22 -13.52 -0.77 -16.20
CA GLY A 22 -13.56 -2.24 -16.30
C GLY A 22 -12.40 -2.99 -15.62
N SER A 23 -11.42 -2.29 -15.05
CA SER A 23 -10.38 -2.93 -14.23
C SER A 23 -10.91 -3.35 -12.85
N VAL A 24 -10.55 -4.58 -12.42
CA VAL A 24 -10.92 -5.11 -11.10
C VAL A 24 -9.94 -4.60 -10.06
N GLY A 25 -10.28 -3.45 -9.46
CA GLY A 25 -9.48 -2.85 -8.38
C GLY A 25 -8.19 -2.18 -8.86
N LEU A 26 -7.23 -2.05 -7.93
CA LEU A 26 -5.91 -1.48 -8.18
C LEU A 26 -4.88 -2.57 -7.86
N GLY A 27 -3.91 -2.77 -8.75
CA GLY A 27 -2.80 -3.71 -8.50
C GLY A 27 -2.03 -3.34 -7.23
N ILE A 28 -1.51 -4.34 -6.51
CA ILE A 28 -0.84 -4.15 -5.23
C ILE A 28 0.38 -3.22 -5.35
N GLU A 29 1.10 -3.30 -6.47
CA GLU A 29 2.25 -2.45 -6.82
C GLU A 29 1.85 -0.97 -6.86
N LYS A 30 0.70 -0.68 -7.48
CA LYS A 30 0.16 0.68 -7.59
C LYS A 30 -0.33 1.19 -6.24
N ILE A 31 -0.87 0.32 -5.38
CA ILE A 31 -1.27 0.67 -4.01
C ILE A 31 -0.02 1.01 -3.18
N VAL A 32 1.00 0.15 -3.22
CA VAL A 32 2.26 0.34 -2.49
C VAL A 32 2.94 1.63 -2.94
N SER A 33 3.10 1.81 -4.25
CA SER A 33 3.70 3.03 -4.83
C SER A 33 3.00 4.30 -4.38
N ALA A 34 1.65 4.33 -4.46
CA ALA A 34 0.87 5.48 -4.03
C ALA A 34 0.96 5.73 -2.51
N THR A 35 1.14 4.66 -1.72
CA THR A 35 1.27 4.76 -0.27
C THR A 35 2.59 5.43 0.11
N ILE A 36 3.71 4.95 -0.45
CA ILE A 36 5.07 5.43 -0.12
C ILE A 36 5.52 6.65 -0.94
N ASP A 37 4.74 7.06 -1.94
CA ASP A 37 5.07 8.16 -2.86
C ASP A 37 6.37 7.96 -3.65
N SER A 38 6.65 6.71 -4.01
CA SER A 38 7.87 6.31 -4.72
C SER A 38 7.60 5.07 -5.56
N GLU A 39 8.55 4.71 -6.43
CA GLU A 39 8.56 3.41 -7.08
C GLU A 39 8.97 2.35 -6.05
N PRO A 40 8.12 1.35 -5.74
CA PRO A 40 8.47 0.31 -4.81
C PRO A 40 9.40 -0.70 -5.48
N ASP A 41 10.42 -1.13 -4.77
CA ASP A 41 11.19 -2.31 -5.15
C ASP A 41 10.37 -3.60 -4.98
N GLU A 42 10.81 -4.67 -5.65
CA GLU A 42 10.14 -5.97 -5.66
C GLU A 42 10.03 -6.58 -4.25
N GLU A 43 11.03 -6.36 -3.40
CA GLU A 43 11.06 -6.90 -2.03
C GLU A 43 9.93 -6.30 -1.17
N LEU A 44 9.69 -4.99 -1.25
CA LEU A 44 8.56 -4.36 -0.54
C LEU A 44 7.23 -4.92 -1.01
N VAL A 45 7.06 -5.04 -2.32
CA VAL A 45 5.82 -5.53 -2.94
C VAL A 45 5.55 -6.96 -2.49
N ASP A 46 6.56 -7.83 -2.50
CA ASP A 46 6.42 -9.23 -2.10
C ASP A 46 6.18 -9.38 -0.59
N LEU A 47 6.78 -8.53 0.23
CA LEU A 47 6.50 -8.48 1.66
C LEU A 47 5.02 -8.12 1.92
N VAL A 48 4.52 -7.08 1.24
CA VAL A 48 3.12 -6.66 1.34
C VAL A 48 2.17 -7.76 0.83
N ARG A 49 2.49 -8.41 -0.30
CA ARG A 49 1.72 -9.55 -0.82
C ARG A 49 1.69 -10.71 0.16
N SER A 50 2.82 -11.04 0.76
CA SER A 50 2.92 -12.12 1.76
C SER A 50 2.09 -11.80 3.01
N ALA A 51 2.15 -10.56 3.49
CA ALA A 51 1.33 -10.09 4.60
C ALA A 51 -0.17 -10.11 4.27
N MET A 52 -0.55 -9.79 3.02
CA MET A 52 -1.94 -9.87 2.57
C MET A 52 -2.44 -11.31 2.48
N ASN A 53 -1.63 -12.21 1.93
CA ASN A 53 -1.99 -13.63 1.75
C ASN A 53 -2.05 -14.41 3.07
N SER A 54 -1.34 -13.97 4.11
CA SER A 54 -1.36 -14.62 5.42
C SER A 54 -2.60 -14.27 6.25
N ARG A 55 -3.35 -13.23 5.85
CA ARG A 55 -4.56 -12.80 6.56
C ARG A 55 -5.77 -13.63 6.15
N THR A 56 -6.55 -14.01 7.14
CA THR A 56 -7.82 -14.73 6.97
C THR A 56 -9.03 -13.79 6.96
N GLU A 57 -8.87 -12.58 7.49
CA GLU A 57 -9.93 -11.57 7.60
C GLU A 57 -9.81 -10.51 6.49
N PRO A 58 -10.90 -9.84 6.09
CA PRO A 58 -10.83 -8.67 5.23
C PRO A 58 -9.93 -7.56 5.83
N ILE A 59 -9.34 -6.72 4.99
CA ILE A 59 -8.64 -5.51 5.42
C ILE A 59 -9.37 -4.29 4.86
N THR A 60 -9.48 -3.24 5.66
CA THR A 60 -9.94 -1.95 5.15
C THR A 60 -8.79 -1.21 4.47
N MET A 61 -9.11 -0.31 3.53
CA MET A 61 -8.08 0.49 2.85
C MET A 61 -7.18 1.27 3.83
N PRO A 62 -7.72 1.89 4.91
CA PRO A 62 -6.86 2.58 5.88
C PRO A 62 -5.93 1.66 6.65
N GLU A 63 -6.37 0.45 7.02
CA GLU A 63 -5.50 -0.55 7.65
C GLU A 63 -4.42 -1.05 6.69
N LEU A 64 -4.75 -1.21 5.40
CA LEU A 64 -3.78 -1.59 4.37
C LEU A 64 -2.69 -0.52 4.23
N VAL A 65 -3.08 0.75 4.12
CA VAL A 65 -2.14 1.89 4.04
C VAL A 65 -1.27 1.96 5.29
N ASP A 66 -1.85 1.84 6.49
CA ASP A 66 -1.10 1.81 7.74
C ASP A 66 -0.10 0.65 7.77
N GLY A 67 -0.53 -0.55 7.32
CA GLY A 67 0.31 -1.73 7.23
C GLY A 67 1.50 -1.54 6.29
N ILE A 68 1.28 -0.99 5.09
CA ILE A 68 2.34 -0.72 4.12
C ILE A 68 3.35 0.31 4.67
N LEU A 69 2.87 1.40 5.28
CA LEU A 69 3.75 2.40 5.90
C LEU A 69 4.58 1.80 7.04
N ASN A 70 3.98 0.93 7.86
CA ASN A 70 4.71 0.22 8.92
C ASN A 70 5.80 -0.70 8.36
N LEU A 71 5.49 -1.48 7.32
CA LEU A 71 6.46 -2.38 6.70
C LEU A 71 7.60 -1.61 6.04
N HIS A 72 7.28 -0.53 5.31
CA HIS A 72 8.28 0.33 4.69
C HIS A 72 9.20 0.95 5.75
N ASN A 73 8.64 1.58 6.79
CA ASN A 73 9.42 2.16 7.88
C ASN A 73 10.27 1.12 8.63
N TRP A 74 9.73 -0.07 8.88
CA TRP A 74 10.49 -1.15 9.52
C TRP A 74 11.72 -1.50 8.71
N ARG A 75 11.58 -1.63 7.39
CA ARG A 75 12.67 -1.95 6.47
C ARG A 75 13.73 -0.85 6.42
N GLU A 76 13.32 0.42 6.27
CA GLU A 76 14.26 1.54 6.25
C GLU A 76 15.07 1.63 7.55
N ASN A 77 14.51 1.21 8.69
CA ASN A 77 15.21 1.16 9.97
C ASN A 77 16.08 -0.11 10.20
N GLN A 78 16.09 -1.07 9.28
CA GLN A 78 17.02 -2.21 9.31
C GLN A 78 18.40 -1.88 8.69
N THR A 79 18.55 -0.68 8.12
CA THR A 79 19.76 -0.23 7.40
C THR A 79 20.52 0.80 8.24
#